data_AF-A0A3B9H6I2-F1
#
_entry.id   AF-A0A3B9H6I2-F1
#
_cell.length_a   1.000
_cell.length_b   1.000
_cell.length_c   1.000
_cell.angle_alpha   90.00
_cell.angle_beta   90.00
_cell.angle_gamma   90.00
#
_symmetry.space_group_name_H-M   'P 1'
#
loop_
_entity.id
_entity.type
_entity.pdbx_description
1 polymer ?
#
loop_
_entity_poly.entity_id
_entity_poly.type
_entity_poly.pdbx_seq_one_letter_code
_entity_poly.pdbx_strand_id
1 'polypeptide(L)'
;MISVIKAGTKKRILLREGDFIHLNVGKKKITGHLFFISDTLLLADDLPVQPDSITKIHDYSKGHFASRMSAKLISAGVFYFLLTTVNRSGNGNDPVFTDYNAKISVGLALSGILVAKFKKRVFRLNKKSRLTVLNP
;
A
#
# COMPACT_ATOMS: atom_id res chain seq x y z
N MET A 1 5.04 -14.10 -20.14
CA MET A 1 4.64 -13.68 -18.77
C MET A 1 5.88 -13.19 -18.03
N ILE A 2 5.79 -12.33 -17.00
CA ILE A 2 6.95 -11.95 -16.18
C ILE A 2 6.77 -12.40 -14.73
N SER A 3 7.87 -12.76 -14.08
CA SER A 3 7.92 -13.03 -12.65
C SER A 3 8.93 -12.15 -11.92
N VAL A 4 8.61 -11.80 -10.67
CA VAL A 4 9.48 -11.04 -9.77
C VAL A 4 9.60 -11.76 -8.44
N ILE A 5 10.83 -11.95 -7.97
CA ILE A 5 11.11 -12.55 -6.66
C ILE A 5 11.60 -11.45 -5.70
N LYS A 6 11.01 -11.35 -4.51
CA LYS A 6 11.50 -10.42 -3.48
C LYS A 6 12.77 -10.96 -2.80
N ALA A 7 13.78 -10.10 -2.65
CA ALA A 7 15.03 -10.41 -1.95
C ALA A 7 14.81 -11.15 -0.62
N GLY A 8 15.44 -12.31 -0.46
CA GLY A 8 15.40 -13.08 0.79
C GLY A 8 14.06 -13.80 1.06
N THR A 9 13.15 -13.86 0.09
CA THR A 9 11.89 -14.61 0.25
C THR A 9 11.60 -15.48 -0.97
N LYS A 10 10.98 -16.65 -0.77
CA LYS A 10 10.52 -17.52 -1.87
C LYS A 10 9.26 -16.99 -2.58
N LYS A 11 8.71 -15.84 -2.17
CA LYS A 11 7.47 -15.30 -2.73
C LYS A 11 7.74 -14.62 -4.07
N ARG A 12 7.04 -15.10 -5.10
CA ARG A 12 7.06 -14.54 -6.45
C ARG A 12 5.74 -13.79 -6.72
N ILE A 13 5.81 -12.73 -7.51
CA ILE A 13 4.64 -12.15 -8.17
C ILE A 13 4.76 -12.47 -9.65
N LEU A 14 3.64 -12.89 -10.24
CA LEU A 14 3.49 -13.07 -11.68
C LEU A 14 2.75 -11.86 -12.22
N LEU A 15 3.27 -11.27 -13.29
CA LEU A 15 2.68 -10.16 -14.03
C LEU A 15 2.38 -10.63 -15.44
N ARG A 16 1.22 -10.21 -15.94
CA ARG A 16 0.71 -10.49 -17.28
C ARG A 16 0.45 -9.19 -18.03
N GLU A 17 0.39 -9.27 -19.34
CA GLU A 17 -0.11 -8.17 -20.16
C GLU A 17 -1.58 -7.88 -19.78
N GLY A 18 -1.93 -6.60 -19.73
CA GLY A 18 -3.18 -6.08 -19.18
C GLY A 18 -3.12 -5.70 -17.70
N ASP A 19 -2.17 -6.24 -16.92
CA ASP A 19 -2.07 -5.95 -15.48
C ASP A 19 -1.72 -4.47 -15.23
N PHE A 20 -2.38 -3.86 -14.25
CA PHE A 20 -2.06 -2.51 -13.81
C PHE A 20 -0.87 -2.56 -12.84
N ILE A 21 0.19 -1.82 -13.17
CA ILE A 21 1.45 -1.84 -12.43
C ILE A 21 1.89 -0.46 -11.97
N HIS A 22 2.64 -0.46 -10.86
CA HIS A 22 3.27 0.73 -10.31
C HIS A 22 4.78 0.48 -10.20
N LEU A 23 5.53 1.10 -11.10
CA LEU A 23 6.97 0.96 -11.23
C LEU A 23 7.70 2.20 -10.74
N ASN A 24 8.91 1.97 -10.24
CA ASN A 24 9.84 3.02 -9.87
C ASN A 24 11.13 2.83 -10.68
N VAL A 25 11.36 3.70 -11.66
CA VAL A 25 12.55 3.71 -12.52
C VAL A 25 13.47 4.83 -12.02
N GLY A 26 14.49 4.47 -11.25
CA GLY A 26 15.30 5.44 -10.52
C GLY A 26 14.44 6.37 -9.63
N LYS A 27 14.37 7.66 -9.99
CA LYS A 27 13.56 8.69 -9.31
C LYS A 27 12.15 8.87 -9.91
N LYS A 28 11.87 8.32 -11.09
CA LYS A 28 10.58 8.47 -11.78
C LYS A 28 9.61 7.37 -11.35
N LYS A 29 8.37 7.77 -11.07
CA LYS A 29 7.23 6.86 -10.85
C LYS A 29 6.49 6.70 -12.17
N ILE A 30 6.23 5.46 -12.55
CA ILE A 30 5.42 5.10 -13.71
C ILE A 30 4.27 4.25 -13.20
N THR A 31 3.05 4.55 -13.64
CA THR A 31 1.84 3.84 -13.21
C THR A 31 0.96 3.70 -14.44
N GLY A 32 0.51 2.48 -14.72
CA GLY A 32 -0.28 2.20 -15.90
C GLY A 32 -0.41 0.71 -16.20
N HIS A 33 -1.07 0.40 -17.31
CA HIS A 33 -1.24 -0.98 -17.77
C HIS A 33 0.01 -1.50 -18.48
N LEU A 34 0.34 -2.77 -18.23
CA LEU A 34 1.33 -3.50 -19.01
C LEU A 34 0.75 -3.83 -20.38
N PHE A 35 1.29 -3.22 -21.44
CA PHE A 35 0.87 -3.51 -22.81
C PHE A 35 1.73 -4.57 -23.47
N PHE A 36 3.01 -4.61 -23.14
CA PHE A 36 3.96 -5.53 -23.78
C PHE A 36 5.05 -5.95 -22.81
N ILE A 37 5.41 -7.23 -22.88
CA ILE A 37 6.41 -7.87 -22.04
C ILE A 37 7.47 -8.56 -22.90
N SER A 38 8.71 -8.08 -22.83
CA SER A 38 9.90 -8.71 -23.41
C SER A 38 11.06 -8.71 -22.41
N ASP A 39 12.07 -9.54 -22.67
CA ASP A 39 13.32 -9.62 -21.88
C ASP A 39 14.06 -8.29 -21.83
N THR A 40 13.91 -7.47 -22.87
CA THR A 40 14.66 -6.21 -23.03
C THR A 40 13.79 -4.97 -22.83
N LEU A 41 12.45 -5.11 -22.89
CA LEU A 41 11.54 -3.98 -22.92
C LEU A 41 10.18 -4.30 -22.29
N LEU A 42 9.69 -3.37 -21.47
CA LEU A 42 8.34 -3.34 -20.93
C LEU A 42 7.62 -2.09 -21.43
N LEU A 43 6.40 -2.22 -21.90
CA LEU A 43 5.52 -1.07 -22.17
C LEU A 43 4.54 -0.91 -21.03
N ALA A 44 4.65 0.21 -20.30
CA ALA A 44 3.71 0.60 -19.27
C ALA A 44 3.07 1.93 -19.67
N ASP A 45 1.79 1.91 -20.06
CA ASP A 45 1.08 3.10 -20.58
C ASP A 45 1.81 3.74 -21.77
N ASP A 46 2.19 2.92 -22.75
CA ASP A 46 2.98 3.29 -23.94
C ASP A 46 4.38 3.87 -23.67
N LEU A 47 4.80 3.94 -22.41
CA LEU A 47 6.17 4.32 -22.06
C LEU A 47 7.07 3.09 -22.11
N PRO A 48 8.12 3.10 -22.96
CA PRO A 48 9.13 2.05 -22.96
C PRO A 48 9.98 2.14 -21.70
N VAL A 49 10.02 1.04 -20.95
CA VAL A 49 10.78 0.88 -19.72
C VAL A 49 11.69 -0.34 -19.86
N GLN A 50 12.99 -0.15 -19.71
CA GLN A 50 13.93 -1.28 -19.66
C GLN A 50 13.76 -2.02 -18.33
N PRO A 51 13.58 -3.36 -18.31
CA PRO A 51 13.40 -4.14 -17.10
C PRO A 51 14.50 -3.92 -16.05
N ASP A 52 15.75 -3.79 -16.48
CA ASP A 52 16.92 -3.59 -15.61
C ASP A 52 16.93 -2.22 -14.91
N SER A 53 16.23 -1.23 -15.46
CA SER A 53 16.15 0.12 -14.89
C SER A 53 15.14 0.22 -13.73
N ILE A 54 14.32 -0.81 -13.53
CA ILE A 54 13.28 -0.83 -12.50
C ILE A 54 13.93 -1.11 -11.15
N THR A 55 13.75 -0.20 -10.22
CA THR A 55 14.31 -0.30 -8.85
C THR A 55 13.31 -0.87 -7.86
N LYS A 56 12.02 -0.57 -8.04
CA LYS A 56 10.95 -1.00 -7.14
C LYS A 56 9.66 -1.25 -7.90
N ILE A 57 8.91 -2.23 -7.43
CA ILE A 57 7.53 -2.52 -7.87
C ILE A 57 6.63 -2.43 -6.65
N HIS A 58 5.56 -1.63 -6.74
CA HIS A 58 4.56 -1.52 -5.69
C HIS A 58 3.35 -2.36 -6.07
N ASP A 59 3.10 -3.40 -5.27
CA ASP A 59 1.93 -4.24 -5.39
C ASP A 59 0.85 -3.77 -4.39
N TYR A 60 -0.29 -3.35 -4.94
CA TYR A 60 -1.45 -2.88 -4.21
C TYR A 60 -2.58 -3.91 -4.15
N SER A 61 -2.41 -5.12 -4.70
CA SER A 61 -3.43 -6.19 -4.73
C SER A 61 -3.96 -6.54 -3.34
N LYS A 62 -3.09 -6.57 -2.33
CA LYS A 62 -3.47 -6.82 -0.92
C LYS A 62 -3.84 -5.56 -0.15
N GLY A 63 -3.69 -4.39 -0.77
CA GLY A 63 -3.91 -3.10 -0.13
C GLY A 63 -5.36 -2.81 0.20
N HIS A 64 -6.31 -3.50 -0.43
CA HIS A 64 -7.72 -3.20 -0.29
C HIS A 64 -8.23 -3.46 1.14
N PHE A 65 -7.83 -4.59 1.75
CA PHE A 65 -8.18 -4.89 3.16
C PHE A 65 -7.53 -3.91 4.13
N ALA A 66 -6.21 -3.70 4.02
CA ALA A 66 -5.48 -2.78 4.89
C ALA A 66 -5.97 -1.32 4.74
N SER A 67 -6.34 -0.89 3.52
CA SER A 67 -6.92 0.43 3.28
C SER A 67 -8.29 0.59 3.93
N ARG A 68 -9.17 -0.42 3.81
CA ARG A 68 -10.50 -0.38 4.43
C ARG A 68 -10.39 -0.42 5.95
N MET A 69 -9.53 -1.27 6.50
CA MET A 69 -9.33 -1.40 7.95
C MET A 69 -8.71 -0.12 8.54
N SER A 70 -7.72 0.46 7.87
CA SER A 70 -7.14 1.76 8.26
C SER A 70 -8.21 2.85 8.33
N ALA A 71 -9.02 2.99 7.28
CA ALA A 71 -10.09 3.98 7.24
C ALA A 71 -11.10 3.77 8.38
N LYS A 72 -11.53 2.51 8.62
CA LYS A 72 -12.47 2.17 9.71
C LYS A 72 -11.92 2.49 11.10
N LEU A 73 -10.63 2.20 11.34
CA LEU A 73 -10.00 2.45 12.64
C LEU A 73 -9.84 3.95 12.91
N ILE A 74 -9.43 4.72 11.90
CA ILE A 74 -9.34 6.18 12.01
C ILE A 74 -10.74 6.77 12.24
N SER A 75 -11.73 6.36 11.45
CA SER A 75 -13.10 6.86 11.60
C SER A 75 -13.69 6.48 12.95
N ALA A 76 -13.43 5.26 13.46
CA ALA A 76 -13.88 4.84 14.78
C ALA A 76 -13.25 5.68 15.89
N GLY A 77 -11.95 5.99 15.81
CA GLY A 77 -11.28 6.86 16.77
C GLY A 77 -11.85 8.28 16.81
N VAL A 78 -12.07 8.88 15.63
CA VAL A 78 -12.67 10.22 15.51
C VAL A 78 -14.12 10.22 15.98
N PHE A 79 -14.92 9.23 15.57
CA PHE A 79 -16.32 9.13 15.94
C PHE A 79 -16.50 8.89 17.43
N TYR A 80 -15.70 8.00 18.04
CA TYR A 80 -15.72 7.76 19.48
C TYR A 80 -15.36 9.03 20.27
N PHE A 81 -14.34 9.77 19.82
CA PHE A 81 -13.98 11.05 20.44
C PHE A 81 -15.15 12.04 20.40
N LEU A 82 -15.72 12.29 19.22
CA LEU A 82 -16.84 13.22 19.07
C LEU A 82 -18.06 12.80 19.88
N LEU A 83 -18.44 11.51 19.83
CA LEU A 83 -19.61 11.00 20.55
C LEU A 83 -19.43 11.16 22.06
N THR A 84 -18.25 10.84 22.60
CA THR A 84 -17.99 10.97 24.04
C THR A 84 -17.93 12.42 24.48
N THR A 85 -17.33 13.31 23.69
CA THR A 85 -17.30 14.76 23.95
C THR A 85 -18.70 15.36 23.93
N VAL A 86 -19.51 15.06 22.90
CA VAL A 86 -20.88 15.59 22.77
C VAL A 86 -21.78 15.07 23.90
N ASN A 87 -21.73 13.76 24.20
CA ASN A 87 -22.55 13.20 25.28
C ASN A 87 -22.16 13.76 26.66
N ARG A 88 -20.86 13.97 26.93
CA ARG A 88 -20.43 14.55 28.21
C ARG A 88 -20.77 16.02 28.30
N SER A 89 -20.58 16.78 27.22
CA SER A 89 -20.94 18.19 27.15
C SER A 89 -22.45 18.41 27.32
N GLY A 90 -23.28 17.62 26.63
CA GLY A 90 -24.74 17.69 26.74
C GLY A 90 -25.26 17.29 28.11
N ASN A 91 -24.57 16.38 28.80
CA ASN A 91 -24.92 15.95 30.16
C ASN A 91 -24.27 16.83 31.26
N GLY A 92 -23.53 17.88 30.92
CA GLY A 92 -22.83 18.72 31.92
C GLY A 92 -21.77 17.99 32.73
N ASN A 93 -21.23 16.89 32.20
CA ASN A 93 -20.23 16.08 32.88
C ASN A 93 -18.82 16.68 32.73
N ASP A 94 -18.30 17.24 33.82
CA ASP A 94 -16.92 17.70 33.88
C ASP A 94 -15.96 16.62 34.46
N PRO A 95 -14.77 16.44 33.86
CA PRO A 95 -14.31 17.08 32.63
C PRO A 95 -14.97 16.47 31.38
N VAL A 96 -15.24 17.34 30.40
CA VAL A 96 -15.74 16.95 29.07
C VAL A 96 -14.72 16.06 28.34
N PHE A 97 -13.42 16.32 28.54
CA PHE A 97 -12.32 15.50 28.05
C PHE A 97 -11.72 14.68 29.18
N THR A 98 -11.77 13.37 29.06
CA THR A 98 -11.09 12.46 30.00
C THR A 98 -9.87 11.85 29.33
N ASP A 99 -8.79 11.70 30.10
CA ASP A 99 -7.57 11.01 29.67
C ASP A 99 -7.86 9.60 29.11
N TYR A 100 -8.84 8.92 29.70
CA TYR A 100 -9.27 7.59 29.27
C TYR A 100 -9.85 7.60 27.85
N ASN A 101 -10.79 8.52 27.55
CA ASN A 101 -11.41 8.61 26.23
C ASN A 101 -10.43 9.13 25.17
N ALA A 102 -9.53 10.04 25.55
CA ALA A 102 -8.45 10.51 24.69
C ALA A 102 -7.52 9.34 24.29
N LYS A 103 -7.10 8.51 25.26
CA LYS A 103 -6.25 7.34 25.01
C LYS A 103 -6.90 6.34 24.06
N ILE A 104 -8.20 6.05 24.21
CA ILE A 104 -8.93 5.14 23.32
C ILE A 104 -9.01 5.70 21.90
N SER A 105 -9.39 6.98 21.76
CA SER A 105 -9.54 7.64 20.46
C SER A 105 -8.22 7.69 19.70
N VAL A 106 -7.14 8.09 20.39
CA VAL A 106 -5.79 8.15 19.85
C VAL A 106 -5.27 6.75 19.52
N GLY A 107 -5.51 5.76 20.37
CA GLY A 107 -5.13 4.37 20.12
C GLY A 107 -5.77 3.82 18.85
N LEU A 108 -7.06 4.05 18.64
CA LEU A 108 -7.77 3.67 17.43
C LEU A 108 -7.22 4.40 16.19
N ALA A 109 -7.03 5.71 16.26
CA ALA A 109 -6.46 6.49 15.16
C ALA A 109 -5.03 6.04 14.79
N LEU A 110 -4.16 5.86 15.78
CA LEU A 110 -2.78 5.40 15.58
C LEU A 110 -2.72 3.98 15.02
N SER A 111 -3.58 3.08 15.50
CA SER A 111 -3.67 1.72 14.95
C SER A 111 -4.07 1.74 13.47
N GLY A 112 -5.02 2.61 13.08
CA GLY A 112 -5.38 2.81 11.68
C GLY A 112 -4.24 3.36 10.83
N ILE A 113 -3.43 4.29 11.35
CA ILE A 113 -2.23 4.81 10.68
C ILE A 113 -1.18 3.71 10.51
N LEU A 114 -0.96 2.87 11.51
CA LEU A 114 -0.03 1.74 11.42
C LEU A 114 -0.47 0.73 10.38
N VAL A 115 -1.76 0.37 10.34
CA VAL A 115 -2.32 -0.55 9.34
C VAL A 115 -2.18 0.03 7.93
N ALA A 116 -2.29 1.35 7.76
CA ALA A 116 -2.07 2.02 6.47
C ALA A 116 -0.67 1.77 5.89
N LYS A 117 0.35 1.61 6.75
CA LYS A 117 1.73 1.33 6.31
C LYS A 117 1.84 -0.04 5.62
N PHE A 118 0.93 -0.97 5.92
CA PHE A 118 0.86 -2.30 5.28
C PHE A 118 -0.01 -2.33 4.02
N LYS A 119 -0.56 -1.18 3.58
CA LYS A 119 -1.42 -1.06 2.38
C LYS A 119 -0.72 -1.43 1.08
N LYS A 120 0.61 -1.42 1.03
CA LYS A 120 1.35 -1.76 -0.19
C LYS A 120 2.48 -2.71 0.12
N ARG A 121 2.67 -3.70 -0.75
CA ARG A 121 3.87 -4.54 -0.73
C ARG A 121 4.88 -3.96 -1.70
N VAL A 122 6.06 -3.61 -1.20
CA VAL A 122 7.15 -3.09 -2.03
C VAL A 122 8.15 -4.21 -2.33
N PHE A 123 8.33 -4.49 -3.61
CA PHE A 123 9.37 -5.36 -4.13
C PHE A 123 10.55 -4.47 -4.53
N ARG A 124 11.66 -4.56 -3.80
CA ARG A 124 12.90 -3.87 -4.18
C ARG A 124 13.69 -4.80 -5.10
N LEU A 125 13.99 -4.34 -6.30
CA LEU A 125 14.78 -5.07 -7.27
C LEU A 125 16.26 -4.83 -7.00
N ASN A 126 17.06 -5.89 -7.07
CA ASN A 126 18.52 -5.88 -6.88
C ASN A 126 19.13 -7.10 -7.59
N LYS A 127 20.45 -7.31 -7.48
CA LYS A 127 21.12 -8.46 -8.12
C LYS A 127 20.51 -9.84 -7.78
N LYS A 128 19.81 -9.99 -6.64
CA LYS A 128 19.16 -11.23 -6.20
C LYS A 128 17.65 -11.28 -6.47
N SER A 129 17.07 -10.16 -6.88
CA SER A 129 15.62 -9.89 -6.97
C SER A 129 15.39 -9.21 -8.30
N ARG A 130 15.43 -9.98 -9.39
CA ARG A 130 15.31 -9.45 -10.75
C ARG A 130 13.94 -9.78 -11.31
N LEU A 131 13.54 -9.00 -12.30
CA LEU A 131 12.48 -9.39 -13.22
C LEU A 131 13.02 -10.55 -14.07
N THR A 132 12.22 -11.57 -14.27
CA THR A 132 12.56 -12.70 -15.13
C THR A 132 11.34 -12.99 -15.99
N VAL A 133 11.49 -12.89 -17.31
CA VAL A 133 10.46 -13.33 -18.24
C VAL A 133 10.36 -14.84 -18.14
N LEU A 134 9.14 -15.31 -17.95
CA LEU A 134 8.80 -16.71 -18.08
C LEU A 134 8.23 -16.85 -19.49
N ASN A 135 9.04 -17.43 -20.38
CA ASN A 135 8.54 -17.95 -21.64
C ASN A 135 7.69 -19.19 -21.33
N PRO A 136 6.49 -19.30 -21.94
CA PRO A 136 5.68 -20.52 -21.84
C PRO A 136 6.41 -21.73 -22.41
#